data_AF-A0A960W1G4-F1
#
_entry.id   AF-A0A960W1G4-F1
#
_cell.length_a   1.000
_cell.length_b   1.000
_cell.length_c   1.000
_cell.angle_alpha   90.00
_cell.angle_beta   90.00
_cell.angle_gamma   90.00
#
_symmetry.space_group_name_H-M   'P 1'
#
loop_
_entity.id
_entity.type
_entity.pdbx_description
1 polymer ?
#
loop_
_entity_poly.entity_id
_entity_poly.type
_entity_poly.pdbx_seq_one_letter_code
_entity_poly.pdbx_strand_id
1 'polypeptide(L)'
;MNKLTIKQAIIKTMEKEGKPLTSQEVYNSIVKHNLYTFGAKDPKAVVNSEIRQHCEGLDLKTSKPEKLFKLEKDGKYSLLPR
;
A
#
# COMPACT_ATOMS: atom_id res chain seq x y z
N MET A 1 18.18 14.31 -0.93
CA MET A 1 17.30 13.45 -1.76
C MET A 1 16.31 12.77 -0.83
N ASN A 2 15.03 13.17 -0.85
CA ASN A 2 14.02 12.60 0.05
C ASN A 2 13.67 11.18 -0.41
N LYS A 3 14.11 10.17 0.35
CA LYS A 3 13.64 8.80 0.17
C LYS A 3 12.14 8.76 0.50
N LEU A 4 11.32 8.29 -0.43
CA LEU A 4 9.92 8.00 -0.14
C LEU A 4 9.85 6.98 1.00
N THR A 5 8.85 7.09 1.88
CA THR A 5 8.51 5.99 2.78
C THR A 5 7.72 4.92 2.03
N ILE A 6 7.59 3.72 2.60
CA ILE A 6 6.76 2.64 2.02
C ILE A 6 5.33 3.15 1.81
N LYS A 7 4.76 3.82 2.81
CA LYS A 7 3.42 4.44 2.73
C LYS A 7 3.30 5.40 1.54
N GLN A 8 4.26 6.29 1.36
CA GLN A 8 4.25 7.24 0.23
C GLN A 8 4.41 6.53 -1.12
N ALA A 9 5.25 5.50 -1.19
CA ALA A 9 5.43 4.71 -2.41
C ALA A 9 4.15 3.95 -2.79
N ILE A 10 3.41 3.41 -1.82
CA ILE A 10 2.11 2.76 -2.04
C ILE A 10 1.09 3.76 -2.57
N ILE A 11 0.92 4.92 -1.91
CA ILE A 11 -0.01 5.97 -2.34
C ILE A 11 0.29 6.39 -3.78
N LYS A 12 1.55 6.73 -4.06
CA LYS A 12 1.99 7.17 -5.40
C LYS A 12 1.77 6.10 -6.47
N THR A 13 1.88 4.83 -6.11
CA THR A 13 1.59 3.70 -7.00
C THR A 13 0.10 3.62 -7.32
N MET A 14 -0.77 3.69 -6.31
CA MET A 14 -2.21 3.65 -6.52
C MET A 14 -2.74 4.88 -7.25
N GLU A 15 -2.21 6.08 -6.97
CA GLU A 15 -2.50 7.31 -7.70
C GLU A 15 -2.13 7.19 -9.18
N LYS A 16 -0.97 6.60 -9.49
CA LYS A 16 -0.49 6.43 -10.85
C LYS A 16 -1.29 5.39 -11.65
N GLU A 17 -1.65 4.28 -11.03
CA GLU A 17 -2.41 3.22 -11.68
C GLU A 17 -3.90 3.58 -11.83
N GLY A 18 -4.43 4.44 -10.95
CA GLY A 18 -5.81 4.95 -11.03
C GLY A 18 -6.88 3.86 -10.88
N LYS A 19 -6.52 2.69 -10.35
CA LYS A 19 -7.39 1.52 -10.20
C LYS A 19 -7.08 0.77 -8.90
N PRO A 20 -8.02 -0.04 -8.37
CA PRO A 20 -7.74 -0.92 -7.25
C PRO A 20 -6.63 -1.93 -7.60
N LEU A 21 -5.71 -2.17 -6.66
CA LEU A 21 -4.57 -3.06 -6.82
C LEU A 21 -4.46 -4.05 -5.66
N THR A 22 -4.01 -5.27 -5.95
CA THR A 22 -3.55 -6.20 -4.92
C THR A 22 -2.24 -5.74 -4.29
N SER A 23 -1.93 -6.21 -3.08
CA SER A 23 -0.63 -5.93 -2.43
C SER A 23 0.57 -6.41 -3.26
N GLN A 24 0.39 -7.47 -4.07
CA GLN A 24 1.39 -7.93 -5.03
C GLN A 24 1.61 -6.93 -6.17
N GLU A 25 0.54 -6.41 -6.78
CA GLU A 25 0.64 -5.43 -7.86
C GLU A 25 1.28 -4.13 -7.38
N VAL A 26 0.92 -3.69 -6.18
CA VAL A 26 1.54 -2.52 -5.53
C VAL A 26 3.05 -2.75 -5.37
N TYR A 27 3.45 -3.87 -4.77
CA TYR A 27 4.86 -4.21 -4.61
C TYR A 27 5.60 -4.25 -5.96
N ASN A 28 5.04 -4.93 -6.96
CA ASN A 28 5.64 -5.05 -8.28
C ASN A 28 5.82 -3.66 -8.93
N SER A 29 4.84 -2.77 -8.80
CA SER A 29 4.90 -1.42 -9.36
C SER A 29 5.91 -0.53 -8.63
N ILE A 30 6.01 -0.64 -7.30
CA ILE A 30 7.04 0.05 -6.50
C ILE A 30 8.44 -0.35 -6.96
N VAL A 31 8.70 -1.64 -7.17
CA VAL A 31 9.99 -2.15 -7.65
C VAL A 31 10.23 -1.72 -9.10
N LYS A 32 9.23 -1.89 -9.99
CA LYS A 32 9.31 -1.51 -11.40
C LYS A 32 9.62 -0.03 -11.60
N HIS A 33 9.12 0.84 -10.72
CA HIS A 33 9.33 2.29 -10.77
C HIS A 33 10.40 2.79 -9.81
N ASN A 34 11.10 1.88 -9.12
CA ASN A 34 12.13 2.18 -8.14
C ASN A 34 11.70 3.26 -7.12
N LEU A 35 10.44 3.20 -6.68
CA LEU A 35 9.86 4.19 -5.76
C LEU A 35 10.36 4.00 -4.33
N TYR A 36 10.72 2.77 -3.96
CA TYR A 36 11.21 2.41 -2.64
C TYR A 36 12.13 1.19 -2.72
N THR A 37 13.19 1.16 -1.92
CA THR A 37 14.10 0.01 -1.80
C THR A 37 13.79 -0.74 -0.51
N PHE A 38 13.38 -2.00 -0.63
CA PHE A 38 13.08 -2.85 0.51
C PHE A 38 14.34 -3.53 1.06
N GLY A 39 14.58 -3.43 2.37
CA GLY A 39 15.62 -4.19 3.08
C GLY A 39 15.08 -5.40 3.86
N ALA A 40 13.78 -5.68 3.75
CA ALA A 40 13.13 -6.77 4.48
C ALA A 40 13.32 -8.11 3.78
N LYS A 41 13.31 -9.20 4.57
CA LYS A 41 13.36 -10.58 4.04
C LYS A 41 12.14 -10.92 3.18
N ASP A 42 10.98 -10.37 3.52
CA ASP A 42 9.75 -10.46 2.72
C ASP A 42 9.14 -9.06 2.49
N PRO A 43 9.58 -8.35 1.43
CA PRO A 43 9.06 -7.03 1.06
C PRO A 43 7.55 -6.99 0.83
N LYS A 44 6.98 -8.07 0.27
CA LYS A 44 5.56 -8.15 -0.05
C LYS A 44 4.72 -8.19 1.23
N ALA A 45 5.15 -8.96 2.23
CA ALA A 45 4.50 -8.99 3.53
C ALA A 45 4.51 -7.62 4.20
N VAL A 46 5.60 -6.85 4.06
CA VAL A 46 5.70 -5.48 4.58
C VAL A 46 4.69 -4.56 3.91
N VAL A 47 4.61 -4.56 2.57
CA VAL A 47 3.60 -3.78 1.82
C VAL A 47 2.18 -4.15 2.26
N ASN A 48 1.89 -5.44 2.36
CA ASN A 48 0.56 -5.91 2.76
C ASN A 48 0.21 -5.48 4.20
N SER A 49 1.18 -5.55 5.12
CA SER A 49 0.99 -5.10 6.51
C SER A 49 0.72 -3.60 6.57
N GLU A 50 1.50 -2.80 5.83
CA GLU A 50 1.33 -1.34 5.77
C GLU A 50 -0.06 -0.96 5.23
N ILE A 51 -0.49 -1.57 4.12
CA ILE A 51 -1.82 -1.35 3.54
C ILE A 51 -2.91 -1.71 4.56
N ARG A 52 -2.80 -2.89 5.19
CA ARG A 52 -3.81 -3.37 6.16
C ARG A 52 -3.91 -2.50 7.40
N GLN A 53 -2.80 -1.99 7.92
CA GLN A 53 -2.80 -1.07 9.07
C GLN A 53 -3.60 0.20 8.76
N HIS A 54 -3.51 0.69 7.54
CA HIS A 54 -4.19 1.90 7.06
C HIS A 54 -5.50 1.61 6.28
N CYS A 55 -5.99 0.38 6.29
CA CYS A 55 -7.20 -0.01 5.59
C CYS A 55 -8.45 0.26 6.46
N GLU A 56 -9.46 0.86 5.85
CA GLU A 56 -10.80 0.96 6.41
C GLU A 56 -11.48 -0.42 6.42
N GLY A 57 -12.31 -0.68 7.44
CA GLY A 57 -13.10 -1.92 7.54
C GLY A 57 -12.33 -3.17 7.98
N LEU A 58 -11.04 -3.04 8.35
CA LEU A 58 -10.28 -4.12 8.98
C LEU A 58 -10.21 -3.91 10.49
N ASP A 59 -10.84 -4.81 11.26
CA ASP A 59 -10.72 -4.87 12.72
C ASP A 59 -9.37 -5.50 13.13
N LEU A 60 -8.31 -4.69 13.04
CA LEU A 60 -6.97 -5.07 13.46
C LEU A 60 -6.58 -4.27 14.70
N LYS A 61 -6.06 -4.95 15.74
CA LYS A 61 -5.48 -4.28 16.93
C LYS A 61 -4.34 -3.33 16.57
N THR A 62 -3.67 -3.58 15.45
CA THR A 62 -2.57 -2.76 14.93
C THR A 62 -3.04 -1.68 13.94
N SER A 63 -4.36 -1.50 13.77
CA SER A 63 -4.88 -0.54 12.82
C SER A 63 -4.58 0.89 13.25
N LYS A 64 -4.25 1.73 12.28
CA LYS A 64 -3.98 3.14 12.49
C LYS A 64 -5.28 3.95 12.36
N PRO A 65 -5.40 5.08 13.08
CA PRO A 65 -6.54 5.97 12.96
C PRO A 65 -6.63 6.62 11.58
N GLU A 66 -5.47 6.88 10.94
CA GLU A 66 -5.40 7.39 9.57
C GLU A 66 -5.77 6.27 8.58
N LYS A 67 -6.96 6.34 8.00
CA LYS A 67 -7.42 5.41 6.96
C LYS A 67 -7.09 5.99 5.59
N LEU A 68 -6.33 5.24 4.80
CA LEU A 68 -5.86 5.64 3.47
C LEU A 68 -6.35 4.69 2.38
N PHE A 69 -6.66 3.46 2.74
CA PHE A 69 -7.02 2.41 1.79
C PHE A 69 -8.37 1.80 2.15
N LYS A 70 -9.03 1.23 1.15
CA LYS A 70 -10.25 0.45 1.33
C LYS A 70 -10.11 -0.90 0.64
N LEU A 71 -10.60 -1.95 1.29
CA LEU A 71 -10.68 -3.27 0.68
C LEU A 71 -11.91 -3.33 -0.25
N GLU A 72 -11.66 -3.60 -1.52
CA GLU A 72 -12.68 -3.82 -2.54
C GLU A 72 -13.13 -5.30 -2.54
N LYS A 73 -14.32 -5.54 -3.11
CA LYS A 73 -14.95 -6.87 -3.13
C LYS A 73 -14.13 -7.95 -3.84
N ASP A 74 -13.22 -7.55 -4.72
CA ASP A 74 -12.34 -8.43 -5.50
C ASP A 74 -11.01 -8.74 -4.79
N GLY A 75 -10.86 -8.35 -3.52
CA GLY A 75 -9.63 -8.55 -2.75
C GLY A 75 -8.51 -7.56 -3.09
N LYS A 76 -8.82 -6.49 -3.83
CA LYS A 76 -7.90 -5.39 -4.12
C LYS A 76 -8.09 -4.23 -3.15
N TYR A 77 -7.12 -3.34 -3.14
CA TYR A 77 -7.13 -2.13 -2.34
C TYR A 77 -7.24 -0.90 -3.22
N SER A 78 -8.18 -0.02 -2.90
CA SER A 78 -8.34 1.29 -3.51
C SER A 78 -7.82 2.38 -2.57
N LEU A 79 -7.38 3.49 -3.14
CA LEU A 79 -7.00 4.69 -2.38
C LEU A 79 -8.26 5.47 -2.02
N LEU A 80 -8.41 5.85 -0.75
CA LEU A 80 -9.49 6.72 -0.32
C LEU A 80 -9.22 8.16 -0.79
N PRO A 81 -10.26 8.89 -1.27
CA PRO A 81 -10.13 10.30 -1.56
C PRO A 81 -9.78 11.07 -0.27
N ARG A 82 -8.82 11.99 -0.37
CA ARG A 82 -8.42 12.88 0.72
C ARG A 82 -9.37 14.06 0.87
#